data_AF-A0A0G0SJL2-F1
#
_entry.id   AF-A0A0G0SJL2-F1
#
_cell.length_a   1.000
_cell.length_b   1.000
_cell.length_c   1.000
_cell.angle_alpha   90.00
_cell.angle_beta   90.00
_cell.angle_gamma   90.00
#
_symmetry.space_group_name_H-M   'P 1'
#
loop_
_entity.id
_entity.type
_entity.pdbx_description
1 polymer ?
#
loop_
_entity_poly.entity_id
_entity_poly.type
_entity_poly.pdbx_seq_one_letter_code
_entity_poly.pdbx_strand_id
1 'polypeptide(L)'
;MLKKIILGVGIASLVFFAATPALAQFGLDKSGTNAGYSESPSVYSTISTVISMGLSLAGLVFLGIMFYGGLRWMTARGDEEKATKAKEAIFEAMIGFILVILSYGISAFVFSRLIK
;
A
#
# COMPACT_ATOMS: atom_id res chain seq x y z
N MET A 1 16.83 14.48 -24.12
CA MET A 1 16.17 13.16 -23.89
C MET A 1 16.76 12.40 -22.70
N LEU A 2 18.05 12.60 -22.36
CA LEU A 2 18.72 12.03 -21.18
C LEU A 2 18.09 12.39 -19.82
N LYS A 3 17.63 13.64 -19.62
CA LYS A 3 17.03 14.10 -18.33
C LYS A 3 15.78 13.33 -17.91
N LYS A 4 15.00 12.79 -18.85
CA LYS A 4 13.76 12.05 -18.56
C LYS A 4 14.03 10.61 -18.09
N ILE A 5 15.13 10.01 -18.57
CA ILE A 5 15.57 8.66 -18.17
C ILE A 5 16.20 8.72 -16.77
N ILE A 6 17.01 9.74 -16.47
CA ILE A 6 17.63 9.90 -15.14
C ILE A 6 16.56 10.14 -14.06
N LEU A 7 15.49 10.89 -14.36
CA LEU A 7 14.39 11.12 -13.41
C LEU A 7 13.56 9.84 -13.17
N GLY A 8 13.32 9.03 -14.22
CA GLY A 8 12.61 7.76 -14.10
C GLY A 8 13.42 6.68 -13.36
N VAL A 9 14.73 6.62 -13.59
CA VAL A 9 15.64 5.73 -12.85
C VAL A 9 15.78 6.17 -11.39
N GLY A 10 15.83 7.49 -11.13
CA GLY A 10 15.90 8.04 -9.78
C GLY A 10 14.69 7.66 -8.91
N ILE A 11 13.47 7.74 -9.47
CA ILE A 11 12.24 7.35 -8.76
C ILE A 11 12.20 5.82 -8.54
N ALA A 12 12.62 5.02 -9.52
CA ALA A 12 12.71 3.57 -9.37
C ALA A 12 13.73 3.14 -8.28
N SER A 13 14.88 3.82 -8.20
CA SER A 13 15.88 3.55 -7.15
C SER A 13 15.42 3.99 -5.75
N LEU A 14 14.60 5.03 -5.64
CA LEU A 14 14.04 5.51 -4.37
C LEU A 14 13.00 4.53 -3.81
N VAL A 15 12.17 3.95 -4.69
CA VAL A 15 11.22 2.88 -4.33
C VAL A 15 11.96 1.62 -3.87
N PHE A 16 13.09 1.28 -4.51
CA PHE A 16 13.88 0.10 -4.15
C PHE A 16 14.59 0.25 -2.80
N PHE A 17 15.08 1.46 -2.46
CA PHE A 17 15.74 1.74 -1.18
C PHE A 17 14.75 1.91 -0.01
N ALA A 18 13.51 2.36 -0.26
CA ALA A 18 12.46 2.41 0.77
C ALA A 18 11.81 1.03 1.03
N ALA A 19 11.93 0.08 0.09
CA ALA A 19 11.37 -1.27 0.23
C ALA A 19 12.27 -2.24 1.04
N THR A 20 13.56 -1.95 1.20
CA THR A 20 14.50 -2.82 1.93
C THR A 20 14.15 -3.03 3.41
N PRO A 21 13.74 -2.03 4.23
CA PRO A 21 13.35 -2.30 5.61
C PRO A 21 12.06 -3.13 5.69
N ALA A 22 11.12 -2.95 4.76
CA ALA A 22 9.87 -3.70 4.72
C ALA A 22 10.06 -5.19 4.38
N LEU A 23 11.03 -5.51 3.51
CA LEU A 23 11.38 -6.89 3.17
C LEU A 23 12.28 -7.56 4.23
N ALA A 24 13.16 -6.80 4.89
CA ALA A 24 14.05 -7.32 5.94
C ALA A 24 13.30 -7.68 7.24
N GLN A 25 12.30 -6.88 7.64
CA GLN A 25 11.48 -7.16 8.82
C GLN A 25 10.61 -8.42 8.64
N PHE A 26 10.15 -8.68 7.41
CA PHE A 26 9.32 -9.83 7.07
C PHE A 26 9.98 -11.20 7.35
N GLY A 27 11.31 -11.26 7.32
CA GLY A 27 12.08 -12.48 7.60
C GLY A 27 12.35 -12.70 9.08
N LEU A 28 12.49 -11.64 9.87
CA LEU A 28 12.84 -11.71 11.29
C LEU A 28 11.66 -12.19 12.15
N ASP A 29 10.44 -11.70 11.88
CA ASP A 29 9.22 -12.12 12.59
C ASP A 29 8.86 -13.59 12.31
N LYS A 30 9.05 -14.04 11.04
CA LYS A 30 8.83 -15.44 10.66
C LYS A 30 9.86 -16.39 11.27
N SER A 31 11.11 -15.93 11.44
CA SER A 31 12.18 -16.73 12.03
C SER A 31 12.05 -16.87 13.54
N GLY A 32 11.61 -15.81 14.25
CA GLY A 32 11.35 -15.86 15.70
C GLY A 32 10.17 -16.78 16.08
N THR A 33 9.13 -16.81 15.24
CA THR A 33 7.95 -17.67 15.44
C THR A 33 8.28 -19.15 15.22
N ASN A 34 9.10 -19.48 14.21
CA ASN A 34 9.53 -20.86 13.93
C ASN A 34 10.56 -21.40 14.94
N ALA A 35 11.28 -20.52 15.63
CA ALA A 35 12.26 -20.87 16.66
C ALA A 35 11.64 -21.12 18.05
N GLY A 36 10.31 -21.02 18.19
CA GLY A 36 9.59 -21.33 19.44
C GLY A 36 9.67 -20.26 20.54
N TYR A 37 10.16 -19.05 20.21
CA TYR A 37 10.29 -17.93 21.15
C TYR A 37 9.11 -16.94 21.11
N SER A 38 8.17 -17.13 20.19
CA SER A 38 6.91 -16.38 20.14
C SER A 38 5.79 -17.32 20.56
N GLU A 39 4.89 -16.83 21.43
CA GLU A 39 3.73 -17.59 21.92
C GLU A 39 3.07 -18.36 20.77
N SER A 40 2.69 -19.62 21.05
CA SER A 40 1.95 -20.52 20.16
C SER A 40 1.05 -19.71 19.21
N PRO A 41 1.12 -19.92 17.88
CA PRO A 41 0.47 -19.04 16.91
C PRO A 41 -1.02 -18.95 17.24
N SER A 42 -1.39 -17.91 17.96
CA SER A 42 -2.76 -17.64 18.30
C SER A 42 -3.47 -17.35 16.98
N VAL A 43 -4.74 -17.73 16.88
CA VAL A 43 -5.57 -17.45 15.70
C VAL A 43 -5.48 -15.96 15.32
N TYR A 44 -5.27 -15.10 16.32
CA TYR A 44 -5.01 -13.67 16.18
C TYR A 44 -3.76 -13.31 15.36
N SER A 45 -2.63 -14.01 15.56
CA SER A 45 -1.37 -13.75 14.83
C SER A 45 -1.50 -14.09 13.34
N THR A 46 -2.11 -15.23 13.03
CA THR A 46 -2.35 -15.64 11.63
C THR A 46 -3.31 -14.68 10.93
N ILE A 47 -4.40 -14.30 11.58
CA ILE A 47 -5.37 -13.32 11.03
C ILE A 47 -4.68 -11.97 10.79
N SER A 48 -3.90 -11.48 11.76
CA SER A 48 -3.20 -10.20 11.64
C SER A 48 -2.22 -10.20 10.46
N THR A 49 -1.47 -11.30 10.27
CA THR A 49 -0.53 -11.45 9.15
C THR A 49 -1.26 -11.41 7.80
N VAL A 50 -2.39 -12.10 7.67
CA VAL A 50 -3.19 -12.13 6.43
C VAL A 50 -3.77 -10.75 6.13
N ILE A 51 -4.29 -10.04 7.15
CA ILE A 51 -4.79 -8.68 7.00
C ILE A 51 -3.67 -7.74 6.56
N SER A 52 -2.52 -7.77 7.23
CA SER A 52 -1.37 -6.92 6.87
C SER A 52 -0.87 -7.19 5.45
N MET A 53 -0.84 -8.46 5.03
CA MET A 53 -0.47 -8.83 3.66
C MET A 53 -1.47 -8.28 2.64
N GLY A 54 -2.77 -8.43 2.88
CA GLY A 54 -3.82 -7.88 2.02
C GLY A 54 -3.78 -6.35 1.95
N LEU A 55 -3.56 -5.68 3.09
CA LEU A 55 -3.44 -4.22 3.17
C LEU A 55 -2.23 -3.70 2.38
N SER A 56 -1.10 -4.42 2.46
CA SER A 56 0.11 -4.06 1.71
C SER A 56 -0.10 -4.15 0.19
N LEU A 57 -0.81 -5.19 -0.27
CA LEU A 57 -1.16 -5.35 -1.68
C LEU A 57 -2.15 -4.27 -2.14
N ALA A 58 -3.17 -3.99 -1.33
CA ALA A 58 -4.16 -2.94 -1.62
C ALA A 58 -3.49 -1.55 -1.72
N GLY A 59 -2.58 -1.23 -0.81
CA GLY A 59 -1.79 0.00 -0.85
C GLY A 59 -0.91 0.09 -2.10
N LEU A 60 -0.28 -1.02 -2.51
CA LEU A 60 0.52 -1.07 -3.73
C LEU A 60 -0.32 -0.81 -4.99
N VAL A 61 -1.49 -1.45 -5.10
CA VAL A 61 -2.41 -1.25 -6.23
C VAL A 61 -2.92 0.19 -6.25
N PHE A 62 -3.32 0.73 -5.10
CA PHE A 62 -3.72 2.13 -4.96
C PHE A 62 -2.63 3.08 -5.47
N LEU A 63 -1.38 2.85 -5.06
CA LEU A 63 -0.24 3.64 -5.51
C LEU A 63 -0.09 3.56 -7.04
N GLY A 64 -0.19 2.36 -7.62
CA GLY A 64 -0.10 2.15 -9.07
C GLY A 64 -1.15 2.94 -9.86
N ILE A 65 -2.41 2.93 -9.39
CA ILE A 65 -3.49 3.70 -10.02
C ILE A 65 -3.25 5.21 -9.84
N MET A 66 -2.78 5.65 -8.67
CA MET A 66 -2.46 7.05 -8.43
C MET A 66 -1.37 7.58 -9.36
N PHE A 67 -0.30 6.82 -9.57
CA PHE A 67 0.76 7.18 -10.52
C PHE A 67 0.23 7.20 -11.95
N TYR A 68 -0.50 6.17 -12.39
CA TYR A 68 -1.04 6.10 -13.74
C TYR A 68 -2.06 7.21 -14.04
N GLY A 69 -3.00 7.44 -13.12
CA GLY A 69 -4.00 8.50 -13.21
C GLY A 69 -3.36 9.89 -13.18
N GLY A 70 -2.38 10.10 -12.29
CA GLY A 70 -1.64 11.36 -12.21
C GLY A 70 -0.87 11.68 -13.49
N LEU A 71 -0.17 10.70 -14.06
CA LEU A 71 0.53 10.86 -15.35
C LEU A 71 -0.46 11.15 -16.48
N ARG A 72 -1.61 10.48 -16.51
CA ARG A 72 -2.65 10.71 -17.52
C ARG A 72 -3.26 12.11 -17.40
N TRP A 73 -3.47 12.60 -16.18
CA TRP A 73 -3.97 13.94 -15.93
C TRP A 73 -2.97 15.01 -16.38
N MET A 74 -1.69 14.84 -16.07
CA MET A 74 -0.62 15.75 -16.49
C MET A 74 -0.36 15.76 -18.01
N THR A 75 -0.69 14.66 -18.71
CA THR A 75 -0.46 14.52 -20.16
C THR A 75 -1.67 14.85 -21.03
N ALA A 76 -2.78 15.32 -20.44
CA ALA A 76 -4.01 15.63 -21.16
C ALA A 76 -3.88 16.81 -22.17
N ARG A 77 -2.83 17.65 -22.09
CA ARG A 77 -2.47 18.69 -23.08
C ARG A 77 -3.66 19.54 -23.61
N GLY A 78 -4.60 19.88 -22.73
CA GLY A 78 -5.77 20.72 -23.06
C GLY A 78 -7.04 19.96 -23.46
N ASP A 79 -7.00 18.62 -23.47
CA ASP A 79 -8.18 17.77 -23.64
C ASP A 79 -8.90 17.60 -22.29
N GLU A 80 -10.01 18.34 -22.12
CA GLU A 80 -10.81 18.32 -20.89
C GLU A 80 -11.43 16.95 -20.59
N GLU A 81 -11.78 16.17 -21.62
CA GLU A 81 -12.37 14.85 -21.45
C GLU A 81 -11.35 13.89 -20.83
N LYS A 82 -10.11 13.91 -21.35
CA LYS A 82 -9.02 13.10 -20.79
C LYS A 82 -8.65 13.53 -19.37
N ALA A 83 -8.68 14.84 -19.09
CA ALA A 83 -8.39 15.36 -17.77
C ALA A 83 -9.47 14.96 -16.75
N THR A 84 -10.75 15.02 -17.14
CA THR A 84 -11.88 14.63 -16.29
C THR A 84 -11.85 13.14 -15.97
N LYS A 85 -11.68 12.28 -16.99
CA LYS A 85 -11.55 10.83 -16.80
C LYS A 85 -10.37 10.45 -15.91
N ALA A 86 -9.24 11.15 -16.02
CA ALA A 86 -8.09 10.89 -15.16
C ALA A 86 -8.35 11.28 -13.70
N LYS A 87 -9.06 12.38 -13.46
CA LYS A 87 -9.48 12.79 -12.11
C LYS A 87 -10.48 11.82 -11.51
N GLU A 88 -11.50 11.39 -12.27
CA GLU A 88 -12.47 10.39 -11.81
C GLU A 88 -11.78 9.11 -11.35
N ALA A 89 -10.87 8.57 -12.17
CA ALA A 89 -10.11 7.37 -11.80
C ALA A 89 -9.30 7.54 -10.50
N ILE A 90 -8.73 8.74 -10.27
CA ILE A 90 -8.03 9.06 -9.02
C ILE A 90 -9.01 9.13 -7.84
N PHE A 91 -10.18 9.76 -8.02
CA PHE A 91 -11.20 9.86 -6.98
C PHE A 91 -11.76 8.50 -6.60
N GLU A 92 -12.06 7.65 -7.58
CA GLU A 92 -12.52 6.27 -7.35
C GLU A 92 -11.49 5.46 -6.57
N ALA A 93 -10.21 5.53 -6.96
CA ALA A 93 -9.12 4.87 -6.25
C ALA A 93 -8.97 5.39 -4.82
N MET A 94 -9.11 6.70 -4.61
CA MET A 94 -9.00 7.33 -3.30
C MET A 94 -10.13 6.90 -2.36
N ILE A 95 -11.37 6.83 -2.86
CA ILE A 95 -12.54 6.37 -2.09
C ILE A 95 -12.34 4.91 -1.67
N GLY A 96 -11.91 4.05 -2.61
CA GLY A 96 -11.61 2.65 -2.30
C GLY A 96 -10.54 2.50 -1.22
N PHE A 97 -9.46 3.29 -1.30
CA PHE A 97 -8.40 3.27 -0.29
C PHE A 97 -8.85 3.79 1.08
N ILE A 98 -9.66 4.86 1.10
CA ILE A 98 -10.26 5.38 2.34
C ILE A 98 -11.07 4.28 3.04
N LEU A 99 -11.88 3.51 2.29
CA LEU A 99 -12.72 2.46 2.85
C LEU A 99 -11.90 1.35 3.51
N VAL A 100 -10.78 0.97 2.89
CA VAL A 100 -9.85 -0.03 3.42
C VAL A 100 -9.25 0.43 4.76
N ILE A 101 -8.79 1.68 4.83
CA ILE A 101 -8.22 2.24 6.06
C ILE A 101 -9.29 2.34 7.16
N LEU A 102 -10.49 2.82 6.81
CA LEU A 102 -11.61 2.93 7.75
C LEU A 102 -12.02 1.57 8.30
N SER A 103 -12.11 0.55 7.45
CA SER A 103 -12.42 -0.82 7.86
C SER A 103 -11.41 -1.36 8.89
N TYR A 104 -10.11 -1.16 8.63
CA TYR A 104 -9.06 -1.55 9.56
C TYR A 104 -9.14 -0.77 10.87
N GLY A 105 -9.34 0.55 10.80
CA GLY A 105 -9.46 1.41 11.98
C GLY A 105 -10.65 1.05 12.87
N ILE A 106 -11.81 0.76 12.26
CA ILE A 106 -13.01 0.30 12.99
C ILE A 106 -12.75 -1.06 13.64
N SER A 107 -12.14 -1.99 12.91
CA SER A 107 -11.82 -3.32 13.45
C SER A 107 -10.90 -3.21 14.67
N ALA A 108 -9.82 -2.44 14.56
CA ALA A 108 -8.88 -2.21 15.65
C ALA A 108 -9.55 -1.52 16.85
N PHE A 109 -10.45 -0.56 16.60
CA PHE A 109 -11.21 0.09 17.67
C PHE A 109 -12.09 -0.89 18.44
N VAL A 110 -12.78 -1.80 17.74
CA VAL A 110 -13.64 -2.82 18.36
C VAL A 110 -12.79 -3.80 19.20
N PHE A 111 -11.68 -4.30 18.67
CA PHE A 111 -10.79 -5.20 19.42
C PHE A 111 -10.18 -4.53 20.66
N SER A 112 -9.76 -3.27 20.55
CA SER A 112 -9.22 -2.51 21.70
C SER A 112 -10.26 -2.30 22.82
N ARG A 113 -11.55 -2.37 22.52
CA ARG A 113 -12.63 -2.26 23.51
C ARG A 113 -13.01 -3.61 24.12
N LEU A 114 -12.76 -4.72 23.42
CA LEU A 114 -13.09 -6.08 23.84
C LEU A 114 -11.99 -6.78 24.65
N ILE A 115 -10.72 -6.39 24.50
CA ILE A 115 -9.57 -6.99 25.21
C ILE A 115 -9.35 -6.34 26.60
N LYS A 116 -10.33 -5.60 27.10
CA LYS A 116 -10.36 -5.06 28.47
C LYS A 116 -11.36 -5.85 29.30
#